data_AF-A0A410QHA9-F1
#
_entry.id   AF-A0A410QHA9-F1
#
_cell.length_a   1.000
_cell.length_b   1.000
_cell.length_c   1.000
_cell.angle_alpha   90.00
_cell.angle_beta   90.00
_cell.angle_gamma   90.00
#
_symmetry.space_group_name_H-M   'P 1'
#
loop_
_entity.id
_entity.type
_entity.pdbx_description
1 polymer ?
#
loop_
_entity_poly.entity_id
_entity_poly.type
_entity_poly.pdbx_seq_one_letter_code
_entity_poly.pdbx_strand_id
1 'polypeptide(L)' 'MNDSVFIKTTVAVTRPDEVKTEEIEKYFPIGKVTVHAVNGGLKTEGLYFTKLGDKDDSIEAAIACVEVKIK' A
#
# COMPACT_ATOMS: atom_id res chain seq x y z
N MET A 1 -3.97 -26.18 -2.08
CA MET A 1 -2.95 -25.20 -1.62
C MET A 1 -3.67 -24.18 -0.75
N ASN A 2 -3.39 -24.11 0.55
CA ASN A 2 -3.77 -23.07 1.53
C ASN A 2 -5.06 -22.23 1.31
N ASP A 3 -6.21 -22.86 1.00
CA ASP A 3 -7.52 -22.18 0.98
C ASP A 3 -7.97 -21.71 2.39
N SER A 4 -7.18 -22.01 3.42
CA SER A 4 -7.40 -21.60 4.81
C SER A 4 -6.71 -20.29 5.21
N VAL A 5 -5.83 -19.73 4.37
CA VAL A 5 -5.09 -18.49 4.69
C VAL A 5 -5.75 -17.29 4.01
N PHE A 6 -6.24 -16.36 4.82
CA PHE A 6 -6.81 -15.09 4.39
C PHE A 6 -5.90 -13.95 4.84
N ILE A 7 -5.54 -13.07 3.91
CA ILE A 7 -4.71 -11.90 4.18
C ILE A 7 -5.55 -10.66 3.94
N LYS A 8 -5.66 -9.80 4.96
CA LYS A 8 -6.24 -8.47 4.83
C LYS A 8 -5.14 -7.45 5.05
N THR A 9 -4.92 -6.58 4.08
CA THR A 9 -3.89 -5.55 4.14
C THR A 9 -4.55 -4.17 4.13
N THR A 10 -4.25 -3.36 5.14
CA THR A 10 -4.68 -1.96 5.20
C THR A 10 -3.48 -1.08 4.93
N VAL A 11 -3.58 -0.20 3.93
CA VAL A 11 -2.50 0.71 3.52
C VAL A 11 -2.94 2.15 3.82
N ALA A 12 -2.32 2.77 4.83
CA ALA A 12 -2.55 4.17 5.17
C ALA A 12 -1.62 5.05 4.32
N VAL A 13 -2.22 5.90 3.47
CA VAL A 13 -1.55 6.79 2.52
C VAL A 13 -2.28 8.12 2.41
N THR A 14 -1.58 9.12 1.89
CA THR A 14 -2.09 10.49 1.72
C THR A 14 -3.09 10.61 0.56
N ARG A 15 -2.96 9.74 -0.45
CA ARG A 15 -3.80 9.68 -1.66
C ARG A 15 -4.35 8.27 -1.89
N PRO A 16 -5.28 7.78 -1.04
CA PRO A 16 -5.77 6.41 -1.13
C PRO A 16 -6.44 6.07 -2.47
N ASP A 17 -7.10 7.04 -3.11
CA ASP A 17 -7.79 6.85 -4.39
C ASP A 17 -6.81 6.69 -5.58
N GLU A 18 -5.53 7.05 -5.41
CA GLU A 18 -4.48 6.84 -6.43
C GLU A 18 -3.79 5.48 -6.30
N VAL A 19 -4.11 4.70 -5.26
CA VAL A 19 -3.47 3.40 -4.99
C VAL A 19 -4.08 2.30 -5.87
N LYS A 20 -3.22 1.61 -6.62
CA LYS A 20 -3.58 0.42 -7.40
C LYS A 20 -3.57 -0.82 -6.50
N THR A 21 -4.66 -1.03 -5.75
CA THR A 21 -4.78 -2.11 -4.75
C THR A 21 -4.52 -3.50 -5.33
N GLU A 22 -5.00 -3.77 -6.53
CA GLU A 22 -4.81 -5.01 -7.27
C GLU A 22 -3.36 -5.30 -7.66
N GLU A 23 -2.49 -4.29 -7.81
CA GLU A 23 -1.06 -4.51 -8.00
C GLU A 23 -0.37 -4.91 -6.70
N ILE A 24 -0.82 -4.36 -5.57
CA ILE A 24 -0.30 -4.69 -4.23
C ILE A 24 -0.63 -6.14 -3.87
N GLU A 25 -1.82 -6.62 -4.22
CA GLU A 25 -2.25 -8.00 -3.96
C GLU A 25 -1.31 -9.05 -4.55
N LYS A 26 -0.67 -8.76 -5.70
CA LYS A 26 0.25 -9.67 -6.40
C LYS A 26 1.57 -9.92 -5.66
N TYR A 27 1.92 -9.08 -4.69
CA TYR A 27 3.15 -9.23 -3.91
C TYR A 27 3.04 -10.27 -2.79
N PHE A 28 1.82 -10.72 -2.46
CA PHE A 28 1.63 -11.73 -1.43
C PHE A 28 1.82 -13.13 -2.04
N PRO A 29 2.70 -13.96 -1.46
CA PRO A 29 3.07 -15.24 -2.08
C PRO A 29 1.99 -16.33 -1.95
N ILE A 30 1.03 -16.17 -1.04
CA ILE A 30 0.02 -17.19 -0.70
C ILE A 30 -1.30 -16.57 -0.21
N GLY A 31 -2.35 -17.38 -0.23
CA GLY A 31 -3.63 -17.09 0.41
C GLY A 31 -4.55 -16.18 -0.41
N LYS A 32 -5.77 -15.98 0.09
CA LYS A 32 -6.72 -15.03 -0.49
C LYS A 32 -6.47 -13.65 0.11
N VAL A 33 -6.05 -12.70 -0.72
CA VAL A 33 -5.66 -11.35 -0.30
C VAL A 33 -6.80 -10.38 -0.54
N THR A 34 -6.94 -9.38 0.32
CA THR A 34 -7.74 -8.19 0.07
C THR A 34 -6.98 -6.98 0.58
N VAL A 35 -6.72 -6.01 -0.29
CA VAL A 35 -6.05 -4.76 0.05
C VAL A 35 -7.07 -3.61 0.11
N HIS A 36 -6.97 -2.78 1.14
CA HIS A 36 -7.74 -1.54 1.26
C HIS A 36 -6.80 -0.37 1.54
N ALA A 37 -6.93 0.70 0.74
CA ALA A 37 -6.24 1.96 1.00
C ALA A 37 -7.13 2.88 1.84
N VAL A 38 -6.54 3.57 2.82
CA VAL A 38 -7.21 4.54 3.68
C VAL A 38 -6.38 5.81 3.80
N ASN A 39 -7.03 6.94 4.09
CA ASN A 39 -6.32 8.18 4.34
C ASN A 39 -5.46 8.06 5.62
N GLY A 40 -4.19 8.42 5.52
CA GLY A 40 -3.23 8.40 6.63
C GLY A 40 -1.78 8.51 6.13
N GLY A 41 -0.86 7.82 6.79
CA GLY A 41 0.57 7.86 6.45
C GLY A 41 1.19 9.23 6.76
N LEU A 42 2.13 9.67 5.92
CA LEU A 42 2.80 10.96 6.05
C LEU A 42 3.00 11.60 4.68
N LYS A 43 2.73 12.91 4.61
CA LYS A 43 3.19 13.80 3.54
C LYS A 43 4.11 14.84 4.14
N THR A 44 5.26 15.06 3.51
CA THR A 44 6.15 16.18 3.85
C THR A 44 6.63 16.86 2.58
N GLU A 45 7.03 18.11 2.69
CA GLU A 45 7.77 18.81 1.64
C GLU A 45 9.12 18.12 1.41
N GLY A 46 9.54 18.07 0.15
CA GLY A 46 10.81 17.55 -0.30
C GLY A 46 11.40 18.43 -1.40
N LEU A 47 12.62 18.11 -1.81
CA LEU A 47 13.24 18.75 -2.95
C LEU A 47 12.58 18.22 -4.24
N TYR A 48 11.96 19.10 -5.03
CA TYR A 48 11.51 18.72 -6.37
C TYR A 48 12.68 18.72 -7.36
N PHE A 49 13.15 17.53 -7.74
CA PHE A 49 14.25 17.38 -8.67
C PHE A 49 13.93 16.33 -9.74
N THR A 50 13.37 16.80 -10.87
CA THR A 50 12.86 15.96 -11.97
C THR A 50 13.83 14.90 -12.51
N LYS A 51 15.15 15.09 -12.37
CA LYS A 51 16.15 14.08 -12.76
C LYS A 51 16.11 12.80 -11.91
N LEU A 52 15.51 12.85 -10.72
CA LEU A 52 15.26 11.68 -9.86
C LEU A 52 13.92 10.99 -10.16
N GLY A 53 13.14 11.53 -11.10
CA GLY A 53 11.81 11.00 -11.43
C GLY A 53 10.70 11.52 -10.53
N ASP A 54 10.96 12.57 -9.73
CA ASP A 54 9.97 13.19 -8.86
C ASP A 54 8.78 13.71 -9.67
N LYS A 55 7.56 13.44 -9.15
CA LYS A 55 6.30 13.89 -9.74
C LYS A 55 5.88 15.28 -9.23
N ASP A 56 6.19 15.56 -7.95
CA ASP A 56 5.92 16.81 -7.27
C ASP A 56 6.99 17.08 -6.19
N ASP A 57 6.81 18.14 -5.42
CA ASP A 57 7.68 18.56 -4.32
C ASP A 57 7.36 17.84 -2.99
N SER A 58 6.69 16.69 -3.04
CA SER A 58 6.29 15.97 -1.85
C SER A 58 6.96 14.60 -1.71
N ILE A 59 7.27 14.25 -0.47
CA ILE A 59 7.68 12.91 -0.08
C ILE A 59 6.51 12.28 0.67
N GLU A 60 6.12 11.08 0.24
CA GLU A 60 5.04 10.31 0.84
C GLU A 60 5.56 9.04 1.47
N ALA A 61 5.13 8.76 2.71
CA ALA A 61 5.37 7.49 3.37
C ALA A 61 4.05 6.80 3.68
N ALA A 62 3.92 5.57 3.21
CA ALA A 62 2.80 4.69 3.46
C ALA A 62 3.06 3.82 4.70
N ILE A 63 2.00 3.49 5.44
CA ILE A 63 2.05 2.44 6.47
C ILE A 63 1.17 1.28 6.01
N ALA A 64 1.72 0.08 5.94
CA ALA A 64 0.97 -1.13 5.63
C ALA A 64 0.82 -2.00 6.88
N CYS A 65 -0.41 -2.36 7.21
CA CYS A 65 -0.73 -3.35 8.23
C CYS A 65 -1.25 -4.61 7.54
N VAL A 66 -0.61 -5.76 7.81
CA VAL A 66 -0.96 -7.05 7.21
C VAL A 66 -1.54 -7.95 8.31
N GLU A 67 -2.81 -8.27 8.17
CA GLU A 67 -3.54 -9.19 9.05
C GLU A 67 -3.63 -10.57 8.37
N VAL A 68 -3.09 -11.60 9.03
CA VAL A 68 -3.20 -13.00 8.55
C VAL A 68 -4.21 -13.73 9.41
N LYS A 69 -5.17 -14.40 8.77
CA LYS A 69 -6.17 -15.26 9.42
C LYS A 69 -6.07 -16.66 8.86
N ILE A 70 -6.05 -17.63 9.75
CA ILE A 70 -6.12 -19.06 9.40
C ILE A 70 -7.48 -19.57 9.87
N LYS A 71 -8.17 -20.30 8.99
CA LYS A 71 -9.44 -20.96 9.30
C LYS A 71 -9.24 -22.40 9.72
#